data_AF-A0A2G2WDT6-F1
#
_entry.id   AF-A0A2G2WDT6-F1
#
_cell.length_a   1.000
_cell.length_b   1.000
_cell.length_c   1.000
_cell.angle_alpha   90.00
_cell.angle_beta   90.00
_cell.angle_gamma   90.00
#
_symmetry.space_group_name_H-M   'P 1'
#
loop_
_entity.id
_entity.type
_entity.pdbx_description
1 polymer ?
#
loop_
_entity_poly.entity_id
_entity_poly.type
_entity_poly.pdbx_seq_one_letter_code
_entity_poly.pdbx_strand_id
1 'polypeptide(L)'
;MGEGNKDSGVEAFCSGNMGEGNKDSGVEAFCSGNMGEGNKDSGVEAFCSGNMGEGNKDSGVEAFCSGNMGEGNKDSGVEAFCSGNMGEGNKDSGVEAFCSGNMGEGNKDSGVEAFCSGNMGEGNKDSGVEAFCSGNMGEGNKDSGVEAFCSENMGEGNKDSGVETFCSGNMGEGNKDSGVEGN
;
A
#
# COMPACT_ATOMS: atom_id res chain seq x y z
N MET A 1 20.62 12.47 -7.54
CA MET A 1 20.92 12.15 -8.96
C MET A 1 20.16 13.09 -9.88
N GLY A 2 20.59 13.26 -11.14
CA GLY A 2 19.85 14.04 -12.15
C GLY A 2 18.59 13.30 -12.64
N GLU A 3 18.01 13.74 -13.75
CA GLU A 3 16.86 13.08 -14.41
C GLU A 3 17.32 11.88 -15.25
N GLY A 4 16.56 10.78 -15.25
CA GLY A 4 16.72 9.67 -16.19
C GLY A 4 17.97 8.78 -16.01
N ASN A 5 18.54 8.71 -14.81
CA ASN A 5 19.71 7.85 -14.55
C ASN A 5 19.33 6.38 -14.43
N LYS A 6 20.33 5.50 -14.60
CA LYS A 6 20.18 4.07 -14.40
C LYS A 6 21.33 3.57 -13.54
N ASP A 7 21.03 3.00 -12.37
CA ASP A 7 22.00 2.24 -11.60
C ASP A 7 21.74 0.73 -11.72
N SER A 8 22.81 -0.05 -11.79
CA SER A 8 22.71 -1.50 -11.87
C SER A 8 23.88 -2.20 -11.19
N GLY A 9 23.60 -3.15 -10.31
CA GLY A 9 24.62 -3.84 -9.53
C GLY A 9 24.03 -4.97 -8.67
N VAL A 10 24.85 -5.64 -7.86
CA VAL A 10 24.31 -6.51 -6.79
C VAL A 10 23.60 -5.63 -5.77
N GLU A 11 24.22 -4.51 -5.41
CA GLU A 11 23.66 -3.42 -4.62
C GLU A 11 23.58 -2.18 -5.52
N ALA A 12 22.38 -1.64 -5.69
CA ALA A 12 22.13 -0.35 -6.34
C ALA A 12 21.63 0.62 -5.25
N PHE A 13 22.43 1.64 -4.92
CA PHE A 13 22.13 2.55 -3.82
C PHE A 13 22.02 3.99 -4.30
N CYS A 14 20.86 4.57 -4.05
CA CYS A 14 20.55 5.94 -4.39
C CYS A 14 20.09 6.71 -3.15
N SER A 15 20.70 7.86 -2.90
CA SER A 15 20.32 8.72 -1.78
C SER A 15 20.32 10.20 -2.11
N GLY A 16 19.50 10.95 -1.39
CA GLY A 16 19.44 12.42 -1.44
C GLY A 16 18.29 12.95 -2.29
N ASN A 17 18.51 14.06 -2.99
CA ASN A 17 17.51 14.62 -3.90
C ASN A 17 17.70 13.99 -5.29
N MET A 18 16.74 13.19 -5.73
CA MET A 18 16.71 12.57 -7.04
C MET A 18 15.71 13.28 -7.96
N GLY A 19 16.11 13.48 -9.22
CA GLY A 19 15.22 13.95 -10.27
C GLY A 19 14.18 12.90 -10.67
N GLU A 20 13.52 13.15 -11.80
CA GLU A 20 12.47 12.27 -12.32
C GLU A 20 13.05 11.10 -13.14
N GLY A 21 12.31 9.99 -13.19
CA GLY A 21 12.52 8.92 -14.16
C GLY A 21 13.80 8.09 -14.00
N ASN A 22 14.41 8.05 -12.81
CA ASN A 22 15.55 7.18 -12.52
C ASN A 22 15.13 5.70 -12.46
N LYS A 23 16.08 4.79 -12.70
CA LYS A 23 15.84 3.35 -12.65
C LYS A 23 16.98 2.61 -11.98
N ASP A 24 16.70 2.01 -10.84
CA ASP A 24 17.71 1.25 -10.11
C ASP A 24 17.37 -0.24 -10.15
N SER A 25 18.38 -1.05 -10.43
CA SER A 25 18.19 -2.49 -10.64
C SER A 25 19.30 -3.33 -10.01
N GLY A 26 18.96 -4.18 -9.06
CA GLY A 26 19.95 -5.02 -8.39
C GLY A 26 19.37 -6.22 -7.67
N VAL A 27 20.19 -6.96 -6.93
CA VAL A 27 19.64 -7.92 -5.95
C VAL A 27 19.02 -7.13 -4.81
N GLU A 28 19.72 -6.10 -4.36
CA GLU A 28 19.27 -5.08 -3.41
C GLU A 28 19.24 -3.74 -4.14
N ALA A 29 18.06 -3.13 -4.28
CA ALA A 29 17.87 -1.78 -4.80
C ALA A 29 17.33 -0.90 -3.67
N PHE A 30 18.13 0.07 -3.21
CA PHE A 30 17.77 0.94 -2.10
C PHE A 30 17.79 2.41 -2.53
N CYS A 31 16.65 3.06 -2.35
CA CYS A 31 16.44 4.46 -2.67
C CYS A 31 15.96 5.23 -1.44
N SER A 32 16.65 6.33 -1.10
CA SER A 32 16.28 7.15 0.06
C SER A 32 16.38 8.65 -0.18
N GLY A 33 15.48 9.42 0.42
CA GLY A 33 15.52 10.89 0.40
C GLY A 33 14.32 11.53 -0.29
N ASN A 34 14.55 12.58 -1.07
CA ASN A 34 13.48 13.25 -1.84
C ASN A 34 13.55 12.77 -3.29
N MET A 35 12.64 11.90 -3.67
CA MET A 35 12.56 11.35 -5.02
C MET A 35 11.54 12.13 -5.85
N GLY A 36 11.91 12.50 -7.07
CA GLY A 36 10.99 13.04 -8.06
C GLY A 36 9.95 12.02 -8.54
N GLU A 37 9.29 12.34 -9.63
CA GLU A 37 8.23 11.50 -10.20
C GLU A 37 8.80 10.35 -11.05
N GLY A 38 8.06 9.24 -11.09
CA GLY A 38 8.25 8.18 -12.09
C GLY A 38 9.55 7.38 -11.98
N ASN A 39 10.20 7.33 -10.83
CA ASN A 39 11.34 6.47 -10.56
C ASN A 39 10.92 5.00 -10.50
N LYS A 40 11.87 4.08 -10.77
CA LYS A 40 11.59 2.64 -10.76
C LYS A 40 12.73 1.85 -10.13
N ASP A 41 12.41 1.16 -9.05
CA ASP A 41 13.39 0.33 -8.36
C ASP A 41 12.99 -1.13 -8.49
N SER A 42 13.96 -1.97 -8.83
CA SER A 42 13.71 -3.38 -9.13
C SER A 42 14.80 -4.27 -8.59
N GLY A 43 14.42 -5.27 -7.79
CA GLY A 43 15.38 -6.22 -7.25
C GLY A 43 14.76 -7.44 -6.61
N VAL A 44 15.55 -8.24 -5.90
CA VAL A 44 14.98 -9.23 -4.98
C VAL A 44 14.42 -8.47 -3.77
N GLU A 45 15.19 -7.52 -3.26
CA GLU A 45 14.78 -6.54 -2.27
C GLU A 45 14.79 -5.15 -2.93
N ALA A 46 13.63 -4.51 -3.00
CA ALA A 46 13.47 -3.14 -3.48
C ALA A 46 12.94 -2.29 -2.32
N PHE A 47 13.71 -1.30 -1.88
CA PHE A 47 13.38 -0.47 -0.73
C PHE A 47 13.43 1.01 -1.10
N CYS A 48 12.31 1.69 -0.92
CA CYS A 48 12.20 3.14 -1.02
C CYS A 48 11.85 3.78 0.31
N SER A 49 12.55 4.87 0.64
CA SER A 49 12.22 5.66 1.83
C SER A 49 12.35 7.17 1.63
N GLY A 50 11.47 7.93 2.30
CA GLY A 50 11.57 9.39 2.38
C GLY A 50 10.37 10.09 1.77
N ASN A 51 10.59 11.17 1.02
CA ASN A 51 9.53 11.89 0.33
C ASN A 51 9.54 11.50 -1.15
N MET A 52 8.61 10.65 -1.55
CA MET A 52 8.44 10.21 -2.92
C MET A 52 7.43 11.07 -3.65
N GLY A 53 7.77 11.51 -4.86
CA GLY A 53 6.84 12.13 -5.79
C GLY A 53 5.80 11.13 -6.30
N GLU A 54 5.14 11.49 -7.40
CA GLU A 54 4.07 10.70 -7.99
C GLU A 54 4.60 9.58 -8.90
N GLY A 55 3.85 8.47 -8.95
CA GLY A 55 4.02 7.44 -9.99
C GLY A 55 5.33 6.62 -9.93
N ASN A 56 5.99 6.57 -8.78
CA ASN A 56 7.14 5.69 -8.53
C ASN A 56 6.70 4.22 -8.51
N LYS A 57 7.64 3.31 -8.80
CA LYS A 57 7.35 1.88 -8.83
C LYS A 57 8.48 1.05 -8.25
N ASP A 58 8.14 0.26 -7.24
CA ASP A 58 9.05 -0.70 -6.66
C ASP A 58 8.59 -2.11 -7.01
N SER A 59 9.54 -2.97 -7.38
CA SER A 59 9.21 -4.32 -7.80
C SER A 59 10.28 -5.32 -7.35
N GLY A 60 9.90 -6.28 -6.51
CA GLY A 60 10.82 -7.31 -6.07
C GLY A 60 10.17 -8.54 -5.48
N VAL A 61 10.94 -9.40 -4.80
CA VAL A 61 10.35 -10.41 -3.92
C VAL A 61 9.85 -9.72 -2.67
N GLU A 62 10.66 -8.82 -2.13
CA GLU A 62 10.29 -7.88 -1.08
C GLU A 62 10.33 -6.47 -1.67
N ALA A 63 9.19 -5.78 -1.68
CA ALA A 63 9.05 -4.40 -2.10
C ALA A 63 8.57 -3.57 -0.90
N PHE A 64 9.35 -2.59 -0.46
CA PHE A 64 9.05 -1.81 0.72
C PHE A 64 9.15 -0.31 0.44
N CYS A 65 8.05 0.39 0.61
CA CYS A 65 8.01 1.84 0.60
C CYS A 65 7.71 2.43 1.98
N SER A 66 8.45 3.46 2.37
CA SER A 66 8.16 4.21 3.60
C SER A 66 8.32 5.72 3.48
N GLY A 67 7.51 6.47 4.24
CA GLY A 67 7.65 7.91 4.41
C GLY A 67 6.45 8.68 3.87
N ASN A 68 6.69 9.79 3.17
CA ASN A 68 5.62 10.59 2.55
C ASN A 68 5.58 10.28 1.05
N MET A 69 4.63 9.47 0.64
CA MET A 69 4.42 9.09 -0.75
C MET A 69 3.40 10.00 -1.41
N GLY A 70 3.72 10.50 -2.60
CA GLY A 70 2.78 11.16 -3.49
C GLY A 70 1.71 10.21 -4.04
N GLU A 71 1.07 10.63 -5.11
CA GLU A 71 -0.03 9.89 -5.73
C GLU A 71 0.45 8.79 -6.68
N GLY A 72 -0.32 7.71 -6.79
CA GLY A 72 -0.19 6.73 -7.86
C GLY A 72 1.09 5.88 -7.87
N ASN A 73 1.79 5.78 -6.73
CA ASN A 73 2.92 4.87 -6.53
C ASN A 73 2.47 3.41 -6.55
N LYS A 74 3.40 2.50 -6.89
CA LYS A 74 3.08 1.07 -6.99
C LYS A 74 4.18 0.20 -6.45
N ASP A 75 3.84 -0.63 -5.48
CA ASP A 75 4.72 -1.66 -4.99
C ASP A 75 4.21 -3.02 -5.41
N SER A 76 5.11 -3.88 -5.86
CA SER A 76 4.74 -5.21 -6.32
C SER A 76 5.78 -6.25 -5.94
N GLY A 77 5.38 -7.25 -5.16
CA GLY A 77 6.27 -8.34 -4.81
C GLY A 77 5.59 -9.58 -4.27
N VAL A 78 6.34 -10.50 -3.68
CA VAL A 78 5.73 -11.54 -2.83
C VAL A 78 5.28 -10.90 -1.53
N GLU A 79 6.12 -10.05 -0.96
CA GLU A 79 5.80 -9.17 0.16
C GLU A 79 5.88 -7.74 -0.36
N ALA A 80 4.76 -7.02 -0.33
CA ALA A 80 4.67 -5.61 -0.67
C ALA A 80 4.22 -4.83 0.57
N PHE A 81 5.04 -3.89 1.02
CA PHE A 81 4.78 -3.15 2.26
C PHE A 81 4.90 -1.64 2.03
N CYS A 82 3.83 -0.91 2.30
CA CYS A 82 3.85 0.55 2.37
C CYS A 82 3.63 1.05 3.81
N SER A 83 4.40 2.05 4.22
CA SER A 83 4.15 2.76 5.48
C SER A 83 4.35 4.27 5.43
N GLY A 84 3.55 4.99 6.22
CA GLY A 84 3.72 6.42 6.45
C GLY A 84 2.53 7.25 5.99
N ASN A 85 2.78 8.40 5.37
CA ASN A 85 1.73 9.25 4.80
C ASN A 85 1.65 9.02 3.30
N MET A 86 0.64 8.27 2.87
CA MET A 86 0.40 7.97 1.46
C MET A 86 -0.61 8.94 0.88
N GLY A 87 -0.31 9.47 -0.30
CA GLY A 87 -1.25 10.20 -1.14
C GLY A 87 -2.35 9.31 -1.71
N GLU A 88 -2.97 9.77 -2.77
CA GLU A 88 -4.10 9.10 -3.40
C GLU A 88 -3.66 8.03 -4.42
N GLY A 89 -4.46 6.96 -4.54
CA GLY A 89 -4.37 6.03 -5.66
C GLY A 89 -3.11 5.16 -5.74
N ASN A 90 -2.37 5.00 -4.63
CA ASN A 90 -1.26 4.06 -4.51
C ASN A 90 -1.76 2.61 -4.60
N LYS A 91 -0.88 1.69 -5.01
CA LYS A 91 -1.23 0.29 -5.17
C LYS A 91 -0.14 -0.65 -4.71
N ASP A 92 -0.48 -1.50 -3.75
CA ASP A 92 0.39 -2.59 -3.34
C ASP A 92 -0.18 -3.90 -3.82
N SER A 93 0.69 -4.78 -4.32
CA SER A 93 0.25 -6.07 -4.84
C SER A 93 1.27 -7.15 -4.54
N GLY A 94 0.86 -8.17 -3.79
CA GLY A 94 1.72 -9.31 -3.51
C GLY A 94 1.01 -10.55 -3.03
N VAL A 95 1.74 -11.53 -2.50
CA VAL A 95 1.12 -12.61 -1.72
C VAL A 95 0.70 -12.03 -0.37
N GLU A 96 1.58 -11.25 0.23
CA GLU A 96 1.33 -10.42 1.40
C GLU A 96 1.43 -8.95 0.96
N ALA A 97 0.33 -8.21 1.07
CA ALA A 97 0.28 -6.77 0.81
C ALA A 97 -0.10 -6.06 2.10
N PHE A 98 0.74 -5.16 2.59
CA PHE A 98 0.55 -4.48 3.86
C PHE A 98 0.69 -2.96 3.69
N CYS A 99 -0.35 -2.21 4.03
CA CYS A 99 -0.29 -0.77 4.18
C CYS A 99 -0.47 -0.32 5.63
N SER A 100 0.33 0.65 6.06
CA SER A 100 0.14 1.29 7.36
C SER A 100 0.36 2.80 7.36
N GLY A 101 -0.39 3.51 8.21
CA GLY A 101 -0.18 4.92 8.50
C GLY A 101 -1.36 5.80 8.13
N ASN A 102 -1.12 6.97 7.54
CA ASN A 102 -2.17 7.87 7.08
C ASN A 102 -2.29 7.74 5.56
N MET A 103 -3.31 7.02 5.11
CA MET A 103 -3.59 6.80 3.70
C MET A 103 -4.59 7.82 3.19
N GLY A 104 -4.29 8.42 2.03
CA GLY A 104 -5.24 9.21 1.25
C GLY A 104 -6.36 8.35 0.65
N GLU A 105 -7.00 8.90 -0.37
CA GLU A 105 -8.16 8.28 -1.01
C GLU A 105 -7.77 7.27 -2.10
N GLY A 106 -8.60 6.24 -2.28
CA GLY A 106 -8.55 5.35 -3.45
C GLY A 106 -7.31 4.45 -3.58
N ASN A 107 -6.56 4.24 -2.50
CA ASN A 107 -5.48 3.27 -2.42
C ASN A 107 -6.00 1.84 -2.56
N LYS A 108 -5.14 0.92 -3.03
CA LYS A 108 -5.53 -0.47 -3.27
C LYS A 108 -4.45 -1.46 -2.87
N ASP A 109 -4.78 -2.35 -1.95
CA ASP A 109 -3.93 -3.49 -1.66
C ASP A 109 -4.56 -4.77 -2.18
N SER A 110 -3.73 -5.64 -2.73
CA SER A 110 -4.21 -6.89 -3.31
C SER A 110 -3.23 -8.00 -3.08
N GLY A 111 -3.66 -9.05 -2.38
CA GLY A 111 -2.84 -10.24 -2.17
C GLY A 111 -3.58 -11.48 -1.73
N VAL A 112 -2.86 -12.51 -1.30
CA VAL A 112 -3.49 -13.62 -0.55
C VAL A 112 -3.86 -13.10 0.83
N GLU A 113 -2.95 -12.38 1.46
CA GLU A 113 -3.16 -11.62 2.68
C GLU A 113 -3.03 -10.13 2.33
N ALA A 114 -4.09 -9.37 2.53
CA ALA A 114 -4.10 -7.92 2.36
C ALA A 114 -4.42 -7.26 3.70
N PHE A 115 -3.50 -6.46 4.22
CA PHE A 115 -3.63 -5.83 5.53
C PHE A 115 -3.48 -4.31 5.44
N CYS A 116 -4.46 -3.59 5.96
CA CYS A 116 -4.42 -2.15 6.08
C CYS A 116 -4.54 -1.72 7.54
N SER A 117 -3.72 -0.75 7.94
CA SER A 117 -3.82 -0.14 9.27
C SER A 117 -3.59 1.35 9.33
N GLY A 118 -4.29 2.03 10.24
CA GLY A 118 -4.05 3.43 10.59
C GLY A 118 -5.23 4.34 10.30
N ASN A 119 -4.99 5.53 9.75
CA ASN A 119 -6.05 6.46 9.36
C ASN A 119 -6.20 6.41 7.84
N MET A 120 -7.27 5.77 7.38
CA MET A 120 -7.57 5.62 5.97
C MET A 120 -8.57 6.68 5.51
N GLY A 121 -8.27 7.32 4.38
CA GLY A 121 -9.20 8.17 3.65
C GLY A 121 -10.36 7.39 3.03
N GLU A 122 -11.00 8.00 2.05
CA GLU A 122 -12.19 7.46 1.38
C GLU A 122 -11.85 6.49 0.24
N GLY A 123 -12.72 5.50 0.03
CA GLY A 123 -12.70 4.65 -1.17
C GLY A 123 -11.48 3.74 -1.36
N ASN A 124 -10.73 3.45 -0.31
CA ASN A 124 -9.66 2.46 -0.29
C ASN A 124 -10.21 1.04 -0.49
N LYS A 125 -9.39 0.13 -1.03
CA LYS A 125 -9.81 -1.24 -1.34
C LYS A 125 -8.75 -2.26 -1.04
N ASP A 126 -9.10 -3.19 -0.16
CA ASP A 126 -8.25 -4.32 0.16
C ASP A 126 -8.90 -5.60 -0.31
N SER A 127 -8.12 -6.43 -1.00
CA SER A 127 -8.66 -7.62 -1.66
C SER A 127 -7.71 -8.80 -1.53
N GLY A 128 -8.16 -9.86 -0.87
CA GLY A 128 -7.37 -11.09 -0.76
C GLY A 128 -8.15 -12.32 -0.37
N VAL A 129 -7.45 -13.41 -0.05
CA VAL A 129 -8.10 -14.55 0.63
C VAL A 129 -8.45 -14.13 2.05
N GLU A 130 -7.49 -13.47 2.71
CA GLU A 130 -7.65 -12.81 4.00
C GLU A 130 -7.47 -11.30 3.77
N ALA A 131 -8.49 -10.51 4.10
CA ALA A 131 -8.45 -9.06 4.05
C ALA A 131 -8.68 -8.51 5.47
N PHE A 132 -7.73 -7.75 5.99
CA PHE A 132 -7.80 -7.21 7.35
C PHE A 132 -7.61 -5.70 7.35
N CYS A 133 -8.53 -4.98 7.98
CA CYS A 133 -8.45 -3.54 8.18
C CYS A 133 -8.54 -3.15 9.65
N SER A 134 -7.66 -2.25 10.07
CA SER A 134 -7.70 -1.68 11.42
C SER A 134 -7.42 -0.18 11.48
N GLY A 135 -8.07 0.48 12.44
CA GLY A 135 -7.85 1.90 12.73
C GLY A 135 -9.10 2.76 12.51
N ASN A 136 -8.91 3.93 11.89
CA ASN A 136 -9.99 4.86 11.56
C ASN A 136 -10.16 4.92 10.04
N MET A 137 -11.21 4.30 9.51
CA MET A 137 -11.58 4.39 8.11
C MET A 137 -12.54 5.55 7.84
N GLY A 138 -12.26 6.29 6.77
CA GLY A 138 -13.20 7.20 6.12
C GLY A 138 -14.37 6.47 5.46
N GLU A 139 -15.02 7.14 4.51
CA GLU A 139 -16.23 6.65 3.85
C GLU A 139 -15.93 5.74 2.65
N GLY A 140 -16.81 4.75 2.42
CA GLY A 140 -16.86 3.97 1.19
C GLY A 140 -15.69 3.01 0.93
N ASN A 141 -14.91 2.65 1.96
CA ASN A 141 -13.85 1.65 1.88
C ASN A 141 -14.42 0.25 1.65
N LYS A 142 -13.61 -0.63 1.06
CA LYS A 142 -14.06 -1.99 0.69
C LYS A 142 -13.02 -3.04 0.97
N ASP A 143 -13.39 -4.00 1.81
CA ASP A 143 -12.59 -5.17 2.11
C ASP A 143 -13.27 -6.39 1.50
N SER A 144 -12.51 -7.19 0.76
CA SER A 144 -13.06 -8.32 0.02
C SER A 144 -12.15 -9.52 0.11
N GLY A 145 -12.62 -10.59 0.76
CA GLY A 145 -11.89 -11.85 0.79
C GLY A 145 -12.73 -13.07 1.13
N VAL A 146 -12.09 -14.23 1.29
CA VAL A 146 -12.78 -15.39 1.88
C VAL A 146 -13.05 -15.10 3.35
N GLU A 147 -12.05 -14.54 4.03
CA GLU A 147 -12.13 -13.99 5.38
C GLU A 147 -11.89 -12.49 5.29
N ALA A 148 -12.85 -11.68 5.77
CA ALA A 148 -12.68 -10.23 5.88
C ALA A 148 -12.89 -9.78 7.32
N PHE A 149 -11.92 -9.06 7.88
CA PHE A 149 -11.98 -8.60 9.27
C PHE A 149 -11.73 -7.10 9.36
N CYS A 150 -12.56 -6.41 10.14
CA CYS A 150 -12.41 -4.99 10.40
C CYS A 150 -12.52 -4.72 11.91
N SER A 151 -11.56 -3.99 12.51
CA SER A 151 -11.64 -3.56 13.93
C SER A 151 -11.40 -2.06 14.12
N GLU A 152 -12.48 -1.25 14.17
CA GLU A 152 -12.37 0.16 13.77
C GLU A 152 -13.38 1.18 14.32
N ASN A 153 -13.06 2.47 14.15
CA ASN A 153 -14.07 3.51 13.94
C ASN A 153 -14.25 3.72 12.44
N MET A 154 -15.35 3.22 11.88
CA MET A 154 -15.68 3.36 10.47
C MET A 154 -16.59 4.56 10.21
N GLY A 155 -16.30 5.32 9.16
CA GLY A 155 -17.22 6.25 8.52
C GLY A 155 -18.44 5.56 7.91
N GLU A 156 -19.12 6.26 7.01
CA GLU A 156 -20.34 5.78 6.36
C GLU A 156 -20.05 4.91 5.11
N GLY A 157 -20.92 3.93 4.85
CA GLY A 157 -20.96 3.21 3.58
C GLY A 157 -19.81 2.24 3.28
N ASN A 158 -19.04 1.82 4.28
CA ASN A 158 -17.99 0.80 4.15
C ASN A 158 -18.58 -0.58 3.86
N LYS A 159 -17.83 -1.42 3.14
CA LYS A 159 -18.31 -2.73 2.69
C LYS A 159 -17.28 -3.83 2.86
N ASP A 160 -17.64 -4.79 3.68
CA ASP A 160 -16.81 -5.96 3.97
C ASP A 160 -17.54 -7.18 3.44
N SER A 161 -16.85 -7.95 2.59
CA SER A 161 -17.49 -9.06 1.89
C SER A 161 -16.61 -10.29 1.86
N GLY A 162 -17.19 -11.41 2.27
CA GLY A 162 -16.51 -12.71 2.28
C GLY A 162 -17.39 -13.86 2.70
N VAL A 163 -16.80 -15.05 2.82
CA VAL A 163 -17.49 -16.22 3.38
C VAL A 163 -17.63 -16.04 4.88
N GLU A 164 -16.54 -15.65 5.53
CA GLU A 164 -16.50 -15.29 6.95
C GLU A 164 -16.14 -13.82 7.05
N THR A 165 -16.96 -13.09 7.79
CA THR A 165 -16.77 -11.66 7.94
C THR A 165 -17.03 -11.26 9.39
N PHE A 166 -16.20 -10.36 9.88
CA PHE A 166 -16.31 -9.86 11.24
C PHE A 166 -15.90 -8.40 11.32
N CYS A 167 -16.85 -7.56 11.71
CA CYS A 167 -16.60 -6.14 11.94
C CYS A 167 -16.88 -5.79 13.40
N SER A 168 -15.89 -5.20 14.07
CA SER A 168 -16.00 -4.74 15.45
C SER A 168 -15.61 -3.27 15.58
N GLY A 169 -16.28 -2.54 16.49
CA GLY A 169 -15.99 -1.14 16.79
C GLY A 169 -17.17 -0.19 16.50
N ASN A 170 -16.90 1.11 16.34
CA ASN A 170 -17.95 2.11 16.09
C ASN A 170 -18.18 2.25 14.59
N MET A 171 -19.39 1.94 14.14
CA MET A 171 -19.77 2.00 12.73
C MET A 171 -20.68 3.19 12.45
N GLY A 172 -20.33 3.99 11.44
CA GLY A 172 -21.21 4.96 10.80
C GLY A 172 -22.41 4.32 10.10
N GLU A 173 -23.28 5.16 9.55
CA GLU A 173 -24.49 4.71 8.86
C GLU A 173 -24.16 3.96 7.56
N GLY A 174 -24.95 2.93 7.23
CA GLY A 174 -24.91 2.30 5.90
C GLY A 174 -23.76 1.32 5.65
N ASN A 175 -22.96 0.99 6.67
CA ASN A 175 -21.94 -0.06 6.58
C ASN A 175 -22.58 -1.43 6.33
N LYS A 176 -21.96 -2.22 5.45
CA LYS A 176 -22.48 -3.53 5.02
C LYS A 176 -21.41 -4.58 5.19
N ASP A 177 -21.72 -5.52 6.06
CA ASP A 177 -21.01 -6.77 6.16
C ASP A 177 -21.84 -7.86 5.43
N SER A 178 -21.22 -8.59 4.49
CA SER A 178 -21.90 -9.61 3.68
C SER A 178 -21.18 -10.96 3.67
N GLY A 179 -21.00 -11.57 4.85
CA GLY A 179 -20.58 -12.97 5.03
C GLY A 179 -21.49 -13.77 5.95
N VAL A 180 -21.19 -15.06 6.10
CA VAL A 180 -21.84 -15.94 7.07
C VAL A 180 -21.19 -15.61 8.42
N GLU A 181 -21.88 -14.88 9.28
CA GLU A 181 -21.40 -14.54 10.63
C GLU A 181 -20.83 -15.79 11.32
N GLY A 182 -19.52 -15.77 11.59
CA GLY A 182 -18.88 -16.76 12.47
C GLY A 182 -19.43 -16.55 13.89
N ASN A 183 -20.31 -17.47 14.33
CA ASN A 183 -20.94 -17.46 15.66
C ASN A 183 -19.95 -17.37 16.82
#